data_AF-A0A1L9NYS3-F1
#
_entry.id   AF-A0A1L9NYS3-F1
#
_cell.length_a   1.000
_cell.length_b   1.000
_cell.length_c   1.000
_cell.angle_alpha   90.00
_cell.angle_beta   90.00
_cell.angle_gamma   90.00
#
_symmetry.space_group_name_H-M   'P 1'
#
loop_
_entity.id
_entity.type
_entity.pdbx_description
1 polymer ?
#
loop_
_entity_poly.entity_id
_entity_poly.type
_entity_poly.pdbx_seq_one_letter_code
_entity_poly.pdbx_strand_id
1 'polypeptide(L)'
;MLMKIMTFTAVSLVITALIALGLIVSDRPKRFTQSEESNGLSFESTVARGFDNVPEQVGIATETGWDMPVRRYGTQDATKPLLIMVHGSGWGGLQFNNIANSLSSDAYVIAPDLRGHGESPERRGDVDYIGQMEDDLAALIKAEALPDQQVILAGHSSGGGLVVRFAGGEHGALMDHAVLLAPFLKHNAPTTRTNSGGWAHAMTRRIIGLSMLNTFGITALNHLEIIQFNMPKAAREGKYGHLATLAYSYRLNTGFAPRMDYLTDIAALPKFTLIAGSEDEAFFADKYEELMSAVTDKGSYHIIDGESHLSVVDAAATEGLIKETFK
;
A
#
# COMPACT_ATOMS: atom_id res chain seq x y z
N MET A 1 -18.32 14.89 -45.86
CA MET A 1 -18.23 15.29 -44.43
C MET A 1 -17.74 14.12 -43.57
N LEU A 2 -18.38 12.95 -43.64
CA LEU A 2 -18.02 11.75 -42.89
C LEU A 2 -16.56 11.31 -43.03
N MET A 3 -16.03 11.23 -44.26
CA MET A 3 -14.63 10.84 -44.50
C MET A 3 -13.62 11.80 -43.87
N LYS A 4 -13.89 13.12 -43.87
CA LYS A 4 -13.02 14.12 -43.23
C LYS A 4 -13.02 13.96 -41.70
N ILE A 5 -14.18 13.65 -41.11
CA ILE A 5 -14.29 13.38 -39.67
C ILE A 5 -13.52 12.11 -39.31
N MET A 6 -13.70 11.02 -40.07
CA MET A 6 -12.96 9.77 -39.85
C MET A 6 -11.45 9.95 -39.96
N THR A 7 -10.97 10.64 -41.00
CA THR A 7 -9.54 10.93 -41.16
C THR A 7 -9.02 11.77 -40.00
N PHE A 8 -9.75 12.82 -39.59
CA PHE A 8 -9.37 13.64 -38.45
C PHE A 8 -9.25 12.82 -37.16
N THR A 9 -10.27 12.03 -36.84
CA THR A 9 -10.27 11.15 -35.66
C THR A 9 -9.12 10.15 -35.70
N ALA A 10 -8.88 9.50 -36.84
CA ALA A 10 -7.77 8.55 -36.98
C ALA A 10 -6.41 9.22 -36.77
N VAL A 11 -6.20 10.40 -37.36
CA VAL A 11 -4.97 11.18 -37.16
C VAL A 11 -4.80 11.59 -35.71
N SER A 12 -5.85 12.08 -35.04
CA SER A 12 -5.81 12.44 -33.62
C SER A 12 -5.46 11.26 -32.71
N LEU A 13 -5.99 10.06 -33.00
CA LEU A 13 -5.67 8.85 -32.25
C LEU A 13 -4.21 8.44 -32.44
N VAL A 14 -3.70 8.49 -33.68
CA VAL A 14 -2.29 8.21 -33.98
C VAL A 14 -1.36 9.20 -33.27
N ILE A 15 -1.66 10.50 -33.32
CA ILE A 15 -0.87 11.52 -32.63
C ILE A 15 -0.88 11.29 -31.12
N THR A 16 -2.06 11.01 -30.53
CA THR A 16 -2.18 10.70 -29.10
C THR A 16 -1.33 9.50 -28.71
N ALA A 17 -1.37 8.42 -29.51
CA ALA A 17 -0.56 7.24 -29.27
C ALA A 17 0.94 7.53 -29.38
N LEU A 18 1.37 8.30 -30.38
CA LEU A 18 2.78 8.69 -30.55
C LEU A 18 3.28 9.56 -29.38
N ILE A 19 2.46 10.50 -28.89
CA ILE A 19 2.78 11.30 -27.71
C ILE A 19 2.91 10.40 -26.48
N ALA A 20 1.94 9.51 -26.25
CA ALA A 20 1.97 8.58 -25.13
C ALA A 20 3.23 7.71 -25.14
N LEU A 21 3.57 7.12 -26.29
CA LEU A 21 4.78 6.31 -26.46
C LEU A 21 6.06 7.15 -26.28
N GLY A 22 6.10 8.38 -26.81
CA GLY A 22 7.21 9.30 -26.62
C GLY A 22 7.46 9.60 -25.15
N LEU A 23 6.39 9.90 -24.39
CA LEU A 23 6.46 10.12 -22.95
C LEU A 23 6.98 8.88 -22.21
N ILE A 24 6.48 7.68 -22.54
CA ILE A 24 6.91 6.41 -21.95
C ILE A 24 8.40 6.16 -22.16
N VAL A 25 8.90 6.37 -23.38
CA VAL A 25 10.28 6.06 -23.73
C VAL A 25 11.27 7.10 -23.18
N SER A 26 10.81 8.33 -22.96
CA SER A 26 11.62 9.47 -22.51
C SER A 26 11.97 9.47 -21.02
N ASP A 27 11.36 8.61 -20.21
CA ASP A 27 11.50 8.60 -18.75
C ASP A 27 11.64 7.16 -18.28
N ARG A 28 12.87 6.79 -17.94
CA ARG A 28 13.30 5.40 -17.73
C ARG A 28 13.85 5.22 -16.32
N PRO A 29 13.85 3.98 -15.79
CA PRO A 29 14.42 3.69 -14.49
C PRO A 29 15.86 4.17 -14.40
N LYS A 30 16.19 4.80 -13.27
CA LYS A 30 17.53 5.27 -12.97
C LYS A 30 18.31 4.19 -12.22
N ARG A 31 19.63 4.23 -12.34
CA ARG A 31 20.53 3.55 -11.42
C ARG A 31 20.85 4.54 -10.30
N PHE A 32 20.40 4.27 -9.08
CA PHE A 32 20.82 5.05 -7.92
C PHE A 32 22.31 4.82 -7.66
N THR A 33 23.10 5.89 -7.59
CA THR A 33 24.52 5.82 -7.22
C THR A 33 24.67 5.86 -5.70
N GLN A 34 25.75 5.28 -5.17
CA GLN A 34 25.98 5.09 -3.72
C GLN A 34 26.02 6.39 -2.88
N SER A 35 26.03 7.58 -3.50
CA SER A 35 26.29 8.88 -2.85
C SER A 35 25.05 9.73 -2.55
N GLU A 36 23.83 9.26 -2.79
CA GLU A 36 22.59 9.98 -2.45
C GLU A 36 22.09 9.62 -1.04
N GLU A 37 22.99 9.67 -0.06
CA GLU A 37 22.62 9.57 1.35
C GLU A 37 21.82 10.82 1.79
N SER A 38 20.68 10.57 2.45
CA SER A 38 20.05 11.42 3.47
C SER A 38 18.96 12.46 3.09
N ASN A 39 18.08 12.18 2.12
CA ASN A 39 16.74 12.78 2.16
C ASN A 39 15.68 11.70 1.88
N GLY A 40 14.83 11.39 2.86
CA GLY A 40 13.84 10.32 2.78
C GLY A 40 13.36 9.90 4.17
N LEU A 41 12.81 8.69 4.28
CA LEU A 41 12.30 8.17 5.57
C LEU A 41 13.45 7.75 6.49
N SER A 42 13.23 7.86 7.81
CA SER A 42 14.15 7.36 8.84
C SER A 42 14.08 5.83 9.02
N PHE A 43 14.94 5.10 8.28
CA PHE A 43 15.07 3.64 8.40
C PHE A 43 15.89 3.17 9.61
N GLU A 44 16.57 4.08 10.31
CA GLU A 44 17.49 3.72 11.41
C GLU A 44 16.79 2.83 12.42
N SER A 45 15.57 3.21 12.80
CA SER A 45 14.80 2.50 13.79
C SER A 45 14.25 1.16 13.25
N THR A 46 13.85 1.07 11.98
CA THR A 46 13.36 -0.17 11.35
C THR A 46 14.48 -1.19 11.11
N VAL A 47 15.66 -0.74 10.69
CA VAL A 47 16.79 -1.63 10.38
C VAL A 47 17.53 -2.09 11.64
N ALA A 48 17.62 -1.23 12.67
CA ALA A 48 18.34 -1.54 13.90
C ALA A 48 17.55 -2.46 14.85
N ARG A 49 16.21 -2.45 14.80
CA ARG A 49 15.36 -3.10 15.80
C ARG A 49 15.39 -4.63 15.79
N GLY A 50 15.75 -5.25 14.66
CA GLY A 50 15.63 -6.69 14.51
C GLY A 50 14.16 -7.17 14.61
N PHE A 51 13.95 -8.48 14.51
CA PHE A 51 12.64 -9.09 14.71
C PHE A 51 12.80 -10.27 15.65
N ASP A 52 12.13 -10.20 16.80
CA ASP A 52 12.09 -11.27 17.79
C ASP A 52 10.81 -12.09 17.62
N ASN A 53 10.85 -13.38 17.98
CA ASN A 53 9.69 -14.28 17.94
C ASN A 53 8.94 -14.25 16.59
N VAL A 54 9.69 -14.29 15.49
CA VAL A 54 9.13 -14.32 14.14
C VAL A 54 8.49 -15.69 13.88
N PRO A 55 7.16 -15.77 13.67
CA PRO A 55 6.52 -17.02 13.29
C PRO A 55 7.02 -17.51 11.94
N GLU A 56 6.93 -18.83 11.72
CA GLU A 56 7.16 -19.40 10.40
C GLU A 56 6.21 -18.76 9.37
N GLN A 57 6.74 -18.48 8.18
CA GLN A 57 5.91 -18.07 7.05
C GLN A 57 5.25 -19.30 6.45
N VAL A 58 3.93 -19.28 6.35
CA VAL A 58 3.13 -20.38 5.81
C VAL A 58 2.36 -19.91 4.58
N GLY A 59 2.10 -20.82 3.66
CA GLY A 59 1.21 -20.59 2.53
C GLY A 59 -0.25 -20.77 2.92
N ILE A 60 -1.11 -19.85 2.48
CA ILE A 60 -2.56 -20.01 2.49
C ILE A 60 -3.02 -20.19 1.05
N ALA A 61 -3.56 -21.37 0.75
CA ALA A 61 -4.22 -21.63 -0.51
C ALA A 61 -5.48 -20.76 -0.63
N THR A 62 -5.44 -19.78 -1.52
CA THR A 62 -6.57 -18.90 -1.80
C THR A 62 -7.39 -19.41 -2.98
N GLU A 63 -8.65 -18.97 -3.10
CA GLU A 63 -9.51 -19.28 -4.26
C GLU A 63 -8.95 -18.75 -5.60
N THR A 64 -7.97 -17.84 -5.55
CA THR A 64 -7.24 -17.34 -6.73
C THR A 64 -6.20 -18.34 -7.27
N GLY A 65 -5.98 -19.46 -6.58
CA GLY A 65 -4.95 -20.45 -6.90
C GLY A 65 -3.53 -20.03 -6.47
N TRP A 66 -3.38 -18.87 -5.83
CA TRP A 66 -2.13 -18.46 -5.22
C TRP A 66 -2.01 -18.96 -3.79
N ASP A 67 -0.86 -19.55 -3.49
CA ASP A 67 -0.45 -19.88 -2.13
C ASP A 67 0.16 -18.63 -1.49
N MET A 68 -0.68 -17.85 -0.82
CA MET A 68 -0.30 -16.55 -0.26
C MET A 68 0.62 -16.75 0.94
N PRO A 69 1.86 -16.22 0.93
CA PRO A 69 2.75 -16.29 2.08
C PRO A 69 2.28 -15.34 3.18
N VAL A 70 2.01 -15.89 4.36
CA VAL A 70 1.59 -15.12 5.53
C VAL A 70 2.36 -15.50 6.79
N ARG A 71 2.36 -14.61 7.77
CA ARG A 71 2.68 -14.94 9.17
C ARG A 71 1.42 -14.80 10.01
N ARG A 72 1.15 -15.80 10.85
CA ARG A 72 0.03 -15.84 11.80
C ARG A 72 0.55 -15.60 13.20
N TYR A 73 -0.12 -14.74 13.96
CA TYR A 73 0.18 -14.44 15.35
C TYR A 73 -1.07 -14.67 16.19
N GLY A 74 -0.90 -15.37 17.31
CA GLY A 74 -2.00 -15.81 18.16
C GLY A 74 -2.72 -17.04 17.62
N THR A 75 -3.79 -17.42 18.30
CA THR A 75 -4.62 -18.59 17.95
C THR A 75 -5.93 -18.10 17.34
N GLN A 76 -6.37 -18.74 16.26
CA GLN A 76 -7.68 -18.48 15.67
C GLN A 76 -8.78 -18.82 16.67
N ASP A 77 -9.62 -17.82 16.99
CA ASP A 77 -10.65 -17.89 18.01
C ASP A 77 -11.82 -17.01 17.56
N ALA A 78 -13.03 -17.58 17.46
CA ALA A 78 -14.22 -16.87 17.02
C ALA A 78 -14.64 -15.71 17.96
N THR A 79 -14.14 -15.70 19.20
CA THR A 79 -14.42 -14.63 20.17
C THR A 79 -13.49 -13.42 20.00
N LYS A 80 -12.49 -13.51 19.13
CA LYS A 80 -11.50 -12.46 18.86
C LYS A 80 -11.63 -11.96 17.43
N PRO A 81 -11.35 -10.68 17.14
CA PRO A 81 -11.33 -10.19 15.78
C PRO A 81 -10.21 -10.85 14.96
N LEU A 82 -10.46 -11.01 13.66
CA LEU A 82 -9.42 -11.25 12.66
C LEU A 82 -8.81 -9.89 12.27
N LEU A 83 -7.52 -9.72 12.55
CA LEU A 83 -6.77 -8.53 12.16
C LEU A 83 -5.80 -8.87 11.04
N ILE A 84 -6.00 -8.30 9.85
CA ILE A 84 -5.06 -8.45 8.73
C ILE A 84 -4.24 -7.18 8.58
N MET A 85 -2.92 -7.30 8.70
CA MET A 85 -1.99 -6.17 8.65
C MET A 85 -1.30 -6.06 7.28
N VAL A 86 -1.62 -5.00 6.54
CA VAL A 86 -1.23 -4.75 5.15
C VAL A 86 -0.02 -3.82 5.09
N HIS A 87 1.11 -4.32 4.61
CA HIS A 87 2.40 -3.63 4.70
C HIS A 87 2.50 -2.42 3.77
N GLY A 88 3.46 -1.55 4.08
CA GLY A 88 3.78 -0.38 3.26
C GLY A 88 4.64 -0.71 2.04
N SER A 89 5.01 0.34 1.30
CA SER A 89 5.77 0.19 0.07
C SER A 89 7.19 -0.34 0.33
N GLY A 90 7.60 -1.28 -0.51
CA GLY A 90 8.94 -1.86 -0.54
C GLY A 90 9.22 -2.94 0.52
N TRP A 91 8.26 -3.25 1.39
CA TRP A 91 8.40 -4.23 2.46
C TRP A 91 7.45 -5.44 2.29
N GLY A 92 7.36 -6.27 3.32
CA GLY A 92 6.44 -7.41 3.45
C GLY A 92 5.82 -7.45 4.84
N GLY A 93 5.01 -8.47 5.15
CA GLY A 93 4.30 -8.63 6.42
C GLY A 93 5.21 -8.66 7.65
N LEU A 94 6.50 -8.98 7.50
CA LEU A 94 7.49 -8.91 8.57
C LEU A 94 7.61 -7.49 9.17
N GLN A 95 7.20 -6.45 8.45
CA GLN A 95 7.09 -5.07 8.94
C GLN A 95 6.34 -4.98 10.27
N PHE A 96 5.33 -5.81 10.49
CA PHE A 96 4.45 -5.73 11.66
C PHE A 96 4.83 -6.69 12.77
N ASN A 97 5.96 -7.39 12.69
CA ASN A 97 6.26 -8.50 13.59
C ASN A 97 6.12 -8.15 15.09
N ASN A 98 6.60 -6.99 15.50
CA ASN A 98 6.61 -6.62 16.92
C ASN A 98 5.21 -6.27 17.42
N ILE A 99 4.50 -5.38 16.71
CA ILE A 99 3.12 -5.04 17.06
C ILE A 99 2.15 -6.22 16.90
N ALA A 100 2.32 -7.09 15.90
CA ALA A 100 1.50 -8.29 15.74
C ALA A 100 1.69 -9.28 16.91
N ASN A 101 2.92 -9.41 17.41
CA ASN A 101 3.19 -10.18 18.62
C ASN A 101 2.49 -9.58 19.85
N SER A 102 2.52 -8.26 20.04
CA SER A 102 1.89 -7.61 21.20
C SER A 102 0.35 -7.59 21.16
N LEU A 103 -0.23 -7.72 19.96
CA LEU A 103 -1.68 -7.83 19.74
C LEU A 103 -2.20 -9.28 19.75
N SER A 104 -1.31 -10.28 19.70
CA SER A 104 -1.66 -11.70 19.51
C SER A 104 -2.51 -12.32 20.64
N SER A 105 -2.53 -11.70 21.82
CA SER A 105 -3.43 -12.09 22.91
C SER A 105 -4.87 -11.62 22.71
N ASP A 106 -5.06 -10.52 21.99
CA ASP A 106 -6.31 -9.79 21.89
C ASP A 106 -7.01 -10.01 20.53
N ALA A 107 -6.25 -10.33 19.48
CA ALA A 107 -6.75 -10.62 18.13
C ALA A 107 -6.03 -11.83 17.52
N TYR A 108 -6.67 -12.46 16.52
CA TYR A 108 -5.98 -13.36 15.60
C TYR A 108 -5.38 -12.52 14.47
N VAL A 109 -4.05 -12.37 14.45
CA VAL A 109 -3.38 -11.43 13.55
C VAL A 109 -2.71 -12.16 12.39
N ILE A 110 -2.93 -11.67 11.17
CA ILE A 110 -2.31 -12.18 9.95
C ILE A 110 -1.57 -11.05 9.25
N ALA A 111 -0.29 -11.27 8.98
CA ALA A 111 0.54 -10.34 8.20
C ALA A 111 0.96 -11.01 6.88
N PRO A 112 0.25 -10.76 5.76
CA PRO A 112 0.63 -11.29 4.46
C PRO A 112 1.84 -10.57 3.86
N ASP A 113 2.61 -11.29 3.04
CA ASP A 113 3.46 -10.68 2.02
C ASP A 113 2.61 -10.55 0.74
N LEU A 114 2.29 -9.31 0.33
CA LEU A 114 1.47 -9.08 -0.87
C LEU A 114 2.20 -9.53 -2.15
N ARG A 115 1.45 -9.77 -3.24
CA ARG A 115 2.07 -10.08 -4.53
C ARG A 115 3.12 -9.06 -4.92
N GLY A 116 4.21 -9.56 -5.50
CA GLY A 116 5.37 -8.76 -5.84
C GLY A 116 6.27 -8.39 -4.66
N HIS A 117 5.97 -8.87 -3.44
CA HIS A 117 6.74 -8.60 -2.22
C HIS A 117 7.12 -9.89 -1.49
N GLY A 118 7.89 -9.74 -0.40
CA GLY A 118 8.33 -10.85 0.43
C GLY A 118 9.65 -11.47 -0.02
N GLU A 119 9.89 -12.69 0.45
CA GLU A 119 11.16 -13.41 0.27
C GLU A 119 11.38 -13.86 -1.18
N SER A 120 10.38 -14.53 -1.76
CA SER A 120 10.47 -15.10 -3.11
C SER A 120 9.22 -14.81 -3.95
N PRO A 121 8.91 -13.53 -4.26
CA PRO A 121 7.80 -13.20 -5.14
C PRO A 121 8.06 -13.73 -6.56
N GLU A 122 7.02 -14.24 -7.21
CA GLU A 122 7.08 -14.70 -8.61
C GLU A 122 7.57 -13.59 -9.55
N ARG A 123 7.03 -12.37 -9.39
CA ARG A 123 7.49 -11.16 -10.08
C ARG A 123 7.63 -10.01 -9.09
N ARG A 124 8.83 -9.82 -8.54
CA ARG A 124 9.14 -8.73 -7.61
C ARG A 124 8.72 -7.38 -8.19
N GLY A 125 7.91 -6.63 -7.45
CA GLY A 125 7.42 -5.31 -7.86
C GLY A 125 6.36 -5.31 -8.97
N ASP A 126 5.72 -6.43 -9.27
CA ASP A 126 4.69 -6.51 -10.31
C ASP A 126 3.51 -7.44 -9.93
N VAL A 127 2.40 -7.26 -10.62
CA VAL A 127 1.14 -8.03 -10.51
C VAL A 127 0.63 -8.37 -11.92
N ASP A 128 -0.46 -9.11 -12.07
CA ASP A 128 -1.08 -9.39 -13.37
C ASP A 128 -1.89 -8.21 -13.88
N TYR A 129 -2.71 -7.61 -13.01
CA TYR A 129 -3.64 -6.53 -13.34
C TYR A 129 -3.83 -5.56 -12.18
N ILE A 130 -4.36 -4.38 -12.49
CA ILE A 130 -4.76 -3.37 -11.50
C ILE A 130 -6.03 -3.89 -10.82
N GLY A 131 -5.98 -4.11 -9.51
CA GLY A 131 -7.09 -4.71 -8.75
C GLY A 131 -6.72 -6.02 -8.03
N GLN A 132 -5.63 -6.67 -8.47
CA GLN A 132 -5.33 -8.03 -8.02
C GLN A 132 -5.08 -8.12 -6.51
N MET A 133 -4.47 -7.09 -5.89
CA MET A 133 -4.24 -7.11 -4.45
C MET A 133 -5.53 -6.98 -3.64
N GLU A 134 -6.57 -6.30 -4.16
CA GLU A 134 -7.89 -6.32 -3.53
C GLU A 134 -8.51 -7.73 -3.58
N ASP A 135 -8.41 -8.41 -4.73
CA ASP A 135 -8.91 -9.78 -4.91
C ASP A 135 -8.15 -10.77 -4.00
N ASP A 136 -6.83 -10.60 -3.88
CA ASP A 136 -6.00 -11.40 -2.98
C ASP A 136 -6.39 -11.20 -1.51
N LEU A 137 -6.60 -9.96 -1.06
CA LEU A 137 -7.04 -9.67 0.31
C LEU A 137 -8.43 -10.24 0.58
N ALA A 138 -9.36 -10.12 -0.38
CA ALA A 138 -10.68 -10.71 -0.26
C ALA A 138 -10.61 -12.24 -0.12
N ALA A 139 -9.75 -12.89 -0.90
CA ALA A 139 -9.55 -14.33 -0.84
C ALA A 139 -8.88 -14.76 0.48
N LEU A 140 -7.96 -13.97 1.02
CA LEU A 140 -7.37 -14.20 2.34
C LEU A 140 -8.43 -14.09 3.46
N ILE A 141 -9.27 -13.06 3.43
CA ILE A 141 -10.36 -12.89 4.40
C ILE A 141 -11.28 -14.11 4.37
N LYS A 142 -11.72 -14.54 3.19
CA LYS A 142 -12.60 -15.72 3.05
C LYS A 142 -11.96 -17.02 3.51
N ALA A 143 -10.65 -17.16 3.41
CA ALA A 143 -9.92 -18.34 3.85
C ALA A 143 -9.74 -18.40 5.38
N GLU A 144 -9.62 -17.24 6.03
CA GLU A 144 -9.19 -17.15 7.44
C GLU A 144 -10.27 -16.66 8.41
N ALA A 145 -11.29 -15.95 7.94
CA ALA A 145 -12.37 -15.47 8.79
C ALA A 145 -13.29 -16.63 9.19
N LEU A 146 -13.60 -16.71 10.48
CA LEU A 146 -14.65 -17.57 11.00
C LEU A 146 -16.03 -16.91 10.79
N PRO A 147 -17.14 -17.68 10.79
CA PRO A 147 -18.48 -17.11 10.71
C PRO A 147 -18.72 -16.07 11.81
N ASP A 148 -19.31 -14.93 11.42
CA ASP A 148 -19.62 -13.78 12.28
C ASP A 148 -18.40 -13.16 13.01
N GLN A 149 -17.18 -13.52 12.62
CA GLN A 149 -15.96 -12.95 13.18
C GLN A 149 -15.76 -11.53 12.61
N GLN A 150 -15.51 -10.57 13.51
CA GLN A 150 -15.16 -9.21 13.10
C GLN A 150 -13.86 -9.22 12.29
N VAL A 151 -13.88 -8.61 11.11
CA VAL A 151 -12.72 -8.47 10.23
C VAL A 151 -12.22 -7.04 10.25
N ILE A 152 -10.96 -6.88 10.64
CA ILE A 152 -10.26 -5.59 10.72
C ILE A 152 -9.10 -5.61 9.74
N LEU A 153 -9.04 -4.62 8.84
CA LEU A 153 -7.85 -4.39 8.02
C LEU A 153 -7.05 -3.23 8.58
N ALA A 154 -5.79 -3.47 8.93
CA ALA A 154 -4.86 -2.45 9.35
C ALA A 154 -3.79 -2.24 8.27
N GLY A 155 -3.67 -1.04 7.71
CA GLY A 155 -2.73 -0.77 6.63
C GLY A 155 -1.77 0.36 6.95
N HIS A 156 -0.48 0.17 6.66
CA HIS A 156 0.52 1.24 6.76
C HIS A 156 0.89 1.83 5.40
N SER A 157 0.99 3.16 5.30
CA SER A 157 1.46 3.82 4.07
C SER A 157 0.66 3.39 2.83
N SER A 158 1.28 2.84 1.78
CA SER A 158 0.56 2.27 0.63
C SER A 158 -0.37 1.11 1.00
N GLY A 159 -0.06 0.33 2.03
CA GLY A 159 -0.99 -0.66 2.60
C GLY A 159 -2.23 -0.01 3.19
N GLY A 160 -2.09 1.15 3.86
CA GLY A 160 -3.24 1.96 4.29
C GLY A 160 -4.03 2.49 3.11
N GLY A 161 -3.35 2.92 2.05
CA GLY A 161 -3.97 3.28 0.78
C GLY A 161 -4.74 2.12 0.12
N LEU A 162 -4.22 0.90 0.20
CA LEU A 162 -4.90 -0.30 -0.27
C LEU A 162 -6.15 -0.62 0.55
N VAL A 163 -6.10 -0.44 1.88
CA VAL A 163 -7.29 -0.59 2.74
C VAL A 163 -8.39 0.42 2.35
N VAL A 164 -8.02 1.68 2.10
CA VAL A 164 -8.96 2.70 1.59
C VAL A 164 -9.52 2.30 0.22
N ARG A 165 -8.67 1.85 -0.70
CA ARG A 165 -9.06 1.38 -2.04
C ARG A 165 -10.01 0.17 -1.98
N PHE A 166 -9.74 -0.76 -1.05
CA PHE A 166 -10.52 -1.97 -0.81
C PHE A 166 -11.93 -1.61 -0.34
N ALA A 167 -12.06 -0.65 0.58
CA ALA A 167 -13.35 -0.15 1.05
C ALA A 167 -14.22 0.41 -0.08
N GLY A 168 -13.63 1.19 -1.00
CA GLY A 168 -14.33 1.70 -2.19
C GLY A 168 -14.50 0.68 -3.32
N GLY A 169 -14.02 -0.56 -3.15
CA GLY A 169 -14.04 -1.63 -4.15
C GLY A 169 -15.20 -2.63 -3.99
N GLU A 170 -15.19 -3.65 -4.84
CA GLU A 170 -16.21 -4.72 -4.85
C GLU A 170 -16.26 -5.50 -3.53
N HIS A 171 -15.11 -5.64 -2.86
CA HIS A 171 -14.96 -6.45 -1.66
C HIS A 171 -15.09 -5.65 -0.35
N GLY A 172 -15.40 -4.35 -0.41
CA GLY A 172 -15.39 -3.47 0.75
C GLY A 172 -16.28 -3.92 1.91
N ALA A 173 -17.36 -4.65 1.61
CA ALA A 173 -18.27 -5.21 2.61
C ALA A 173 -17.68 -6.35 3.47
N LEU A 174 -16.50 -6.88 3.11
CA LEU A 174 -15.79 -7.90 3.90
C LEU A 174 -15.02 -7.31 5.09
N MET A 175 -14.96 -5.98 5.24
CA MET A 175 -14.23 -5.30 6.30
C MET A 175 -15.19 -4.55 7.21
N ASP A 176 -15.15 -4.86 8.51
CA ASP A 176 -15.99 -4.23 9.53
C ASP A 176 -15.36 -2.97 10.13
N HIS A 177 -14.02 -2.92 10.17
CA HIS A 177 -13.26 -1.79 10.70
C HIS A 177 -11.93 -1.61 9.94
N ALA A 178 -11.49 -0.37 9.74
CA ALA A 178 -10.17 -0.07 9.21
C ALA A 178 -9.24 0.62 10.23
N VAL A 179 -7.99 0.19 10.32
CA VAL A 179 -6.92 0.94 11.00
C VAL A 179 -5.96 1.48 9.94
N LEU A 180 -5.78 2.80 9.90
CA LEU A 180 -4.97 3.46 8.89
C LEU A 180 -3.73 4.08 9.55
N LEU A 181 -2.56 3.46 9.35
CA LEU A 181 -1.29 3.93 9.88
C LEU A 181 -0.59 4.79 8.82
N ALA A 182 -0.64 6.12 8.97
CA ALA A 182 -0.08 7.09 8.04
C ALA A 182 -0.38 6.75 6.55
N PRO A 183 -1.66 6.65 6.14
CA PRO A 183 -2.04 6.07 4.85
C PRO A 183 -1.65 6.95 3.66
N PHE A 184 -1.10 6.34 2.61
CA PHE A 184 -0.94 7.01 1.33
C PHE A 184 -2.30 7.15 0.62
N LEU A 185 -2.85 8.37 0.58
CA LEU A 185 -4.15 8.63 -0.04
C LEU A 185 -4.05 8.86 -1.54
N LYS A 186 -3.21 9.80 -1.99
CA LYS A 186 -2.89 9.99 -3.41
C LYS A 186 -1.73 10.97 -3.59
N HIS A 187 -1.00 10.86 -4.70
CA HIS A 187 0.10 11.79 -5.03
C HIS A 187 -0.32 13.27 -5.08
N ASN A 188 -1.59 13.56 -5.34
CA ASN A 188 -2.15 14.92 -5.37
C ASN A 188 -3.04 15.23 -4.15
N ALA A 189 -3.07 14.36 -3.13
CA ALA A 189 -3.77 14.64 -1.88
C ALA A 189 -2.97 15.68 -1.07
N PRO A 190 -3.65 16.61 -0.36
CA PRO A 190 -2.96 17.64 0.42
C PRO A 190 -2.10 17.07 1.56
N THR A 191 -2.38 15.83 1.97
CA THR A 191 -1.61 15.05 2.95
C THR A 191 -0.26 14.57 2.43
N THR A 192 -0.03 14.54 1.12
CA THR A 192 1.19 13.97 0.54
C THR A 192 2.26 15.02 0.30
N ARG A 193 3.45 14.82 0.87
CA ARG A 193 4.62 15.67 0.57
C ARG A 193 5.16 15.32 -0.81
N THR A 194 5.80 16.29 -1.47
CA THR A 194 6.47 16.07 -2.76
C THR A 194 7.44 14.88 -2.66
N ASN A 195 7.32 13.94 -3.61
CA ASN A 195 8.13 12.71 -3.66
C ASN A 195 8.13 11.88 -2.35
N SER A 196 7.06 11.99 -1.55
CA SER A 196 6.95 11.33 -0.23
C SER A 196 8.18 11.60 0.65
N GLY A 197 8.59 12.86 0.74
CA GLY A 197 9.77 13.25 1.53
C GLY A 197 11.11 12.98 0.87
N GLY A 198 11.13 12.69 -0.44
CA GLY A 198 12.35 12.32 -1.17
C GLY A 198 12.61 10.81 -1.24
N TRP A 199 11.77 10.01 -0.58
CA TRP A 199 11.83 8.55 -0.58
C TRP A 199 11.55 7.91 -1.94
N ALA A 200 10.65 8.52 -2.73
CA ALA A 200 10.13 7.92 -3.94
C ALA A 200 10.56 8.68 -5.21
N HIS A 201 11.07 7.94 -6.19
CA HIS A 201 11.39 8.46 -7.51
C HIS A 201 10.33 8.01 -8.54
N ALA A 202 9.35 8.88 -8.81
CA ALA A 202 8.31 8.62 -9.80
C ALA A 202 8.72 9.08 -11.22
N MET A 203 8.62 8.20 -12.20
CA MET A 203 8.83 8.45 -13.63
C MET A 203 7.60 9.13 -14.22
N THR A 204 7.40 10.39 -13.86
CA THR A 204 6.15 11.14 -14.10
C THR A 204 5.75 11.15 -15.58
N ARG A 205 6.68 11.32 -16.52
CA ARG A 205 6.31 11.30 -17.96
C ARG A 205 5.84 9.91 -18.36
N ARG A 206 6.49 8.86 -17.86
CA ARG A 206 6.10 7.47 -18.13
C ARG A 206 4.71 7.17 -17.58
N ILE A 207 4.40 7.63 -16.37
CA ILE A 207 3.06 7.51 -15.76
C ILE A 207 2.02 8.18 -16.65
N ILE A 208 2.24 9.42 -17.07
CA ILE A 208 1.29 10.15 -17.95
C ILE A 208 1.07 9.38 -19.25
N GLY A 209 2.13 8.93 -19.93
CA GLY A 209 2.00 8.18 -21.18
C GLY A 209 1.26 6.86 -20.99
N LEU A 210 1.49 6.14 -19.90
CA LEU A 210 0.75 4.91 -19.57
C LEU A 210 -0.72 5.21 -19.26
N SER A 211 -1.02 6.26 -18.50
CA SER A 211 -2.41 6.67 -18.23
C SER A 211 -3.15 7.07 -19.49
N MET A 212 -2.48 7.73 -20.45
CA MET A 212 -3.05 8.01 -21.77
C MET A 212 -3.43 6.72 -22.50
N LEU A 213 -2.54 5.71 -22.53
CA LEU A 213 -2.84 4.41 -23.16
C LEU A 213 -3.99 3.68 -22.46
N ASN A 214 -4.02 3.68 -21.12
CA ASN A 214 -5.08 3.03 -20.33
C ASN A 214 -6.44 3.68 -20.54
N THR A 215 -6.50 4.99 -20.82
CA THR A 215 -7.75 5.70 -21.17
C THR A 215 -8.44 5.07 -22.40
N PHE A 216 -7.66 4.46 -23.30
CA PHE A 216 -8.16 3.75 -24.48
C PHE A 216 -8.15 2.22 -24.32
N GLY A 217 -7.99 1.70 -23.10
CA GLY A 217 -7.95 0.26 -22.84
C GLY A 217 -6.67 -0.45 -23.28
N ILE A 218 -5.61 0.29 -23.64
CA ILE A 218 -4.32 -0.28 -24.05
C ILE A 218 -3.48 -0.53 -22.79
N THR A 219 -3.50 -1.77 -22.29
CA THR A 219 -2.87 -2.17 -21.02
C THR A 219 -1.57 -2.96 -21.18
N ALA A 220 -1.17 -3.30 -22.41
CA ALA A 220 -0.02 -4.16 -22.70
C ALA A 220 1.30 -3.65 -22.08
N LEU A 221 1.42 -2.34 -21.82
CA LEU A 221 2.60 -1.71 -21.23
C LEU A 221 2.51 -1.48 -19.71
N ASN A 222 1.47 -1.98 -19.04
CA ASN A 222 1.29 -1.75 -17.59
C ASN A 222 2.32 -2.47 -16.72
N HIS A 223 3.05 -3.44 -17.28
CA HIS A 223 4.16 -4.15 -16.64
C HIS A 223 5.42 -3.28 -16.45
N LEU A 224 5.47 -2.11 -17.08
CA LEU A 224 6.63 -1.24 -17.03
C LEU A 224 6.79 -0.56 -15.66
N GLU A 225 8.00 -0.58 -15.11
CA GLU A 225 8.36 0.13 -13.88
C GLU A 225 8.13 1.64 -14.00
N ILE A 226 7.50 2.25 -13.00
CA ILE A 226 7.21 3.70 -12.99
C ILE A 226 7.67 4.42 -11.72
N ILE A 227 8.06 3.68 -10.69
CA ILE A 227 8.49 4.25 -9.42
C ILE A 227 9.60 3.38 -8.86
N GLN A 228 10.59 4.03 -8.26
CA GLN A 228 11.69 3.37 -7.56
C GLN A 228 11.87 4.00 -6.18
N PHE A 229 12.29 3.21 -5.20
CA PHE A 229 12.44 3.63 -3.81
C PHE A 229 13.91 3.84 -3.46
N ASN A 230 14.22 5.00 -2.87
CA ASN A 230 15.55 5.34 -2.41
C ASN A 230 15.86 4.70 -1.04
N MET A 231 15.87 3.36 -1.01
CA MET A 231 16.21 2.60 0.20
C MET A 231 17.67 2.82 0.59
N PRO A 232 17.96 3.16 1.87
CA PRO A 232 19.34 3.26 2.33
C PRO A 232 20.03 1.90 2.21
N LYS A 233 21.36 1.92 2.03
CA LYS A 233 22.15 0.70 1.83
C LYS A 233 21.96 -0.31 2.95
N ALA A 234 21.86 0.15 4.19
CA ALA A 234 21.61 -0.71 5.35
C ALA A 234 20.28 -1.49 5.24
N ALA A 235 19.24 -0.91 4.64
CA ALA A 235 17.97 -1.60 4.38
C ALA A 235 18.07 -2.57 3.19
N ARG A 236 18.84 -2.23 2.13
CA ARG A 236 18.97 -3.05 0.91
C ARG A 236 19.93 -4.22 1.01
N GLU A 237 21.03 -4.05 1.76
CA GLU A 237 22.13 -5.00 1.84
C GLU A 237 22.28 -5.59 3.25
N GLY A 238 21.48 -5.11 4.21
CA GLY A 238 21.41 -5.69 5.55
C GLY A 238 20.71 -7.05 5.56
N LYS A 239 20.56 -7.62 6.77
CA LYS A 239 20.01 -8.96 7.02
C LYS A 239 18.70 -9.23 6.27
N TYR A 240 17.83 -8.23 6.17
CA TYR A 240 16.49 -8.35 5.57
C TYR A 240 16.39 -7.73 4.16
N GLY A 241 17.52 -7.33 3.57
CA GLY A 241 17.53 -6.64 2.28
C GLY A 241 17.03 -7.46 1.10
N HIS A 242 17.12 -8.79 1.19
CA HIS A 242 16.56 -9.71 0.19
C HIS A 242 15.01 -9.67 0.12
N LEU A 243 14.35 -9.15 1.17
CA LEU A 243 12.89 -8.96 1.19
C LEU A 243 12.47 -7.67 0.48
N ALA A 244 13.39 -6.73 0.30
CA ALA A 244 13.09 -5.40 -0.20
C ALA A 244 12.61 -5.41 -1.65
N THR A 245 11.55 -4.67 -1.92
CA THR A 245 11.05 -4.42 -3.28
C THR A 245 11.32 -2.97 -3.64
N LEU A 246 12.26 -2.75 -4.57
CA LEU A 246 12.85 -1.43 -4.80
C LEU A 246 12.17 -0.62 -5.91
N ALA A 247 11.22 -1.21 -6.62
CA ALA A 247 10.52 -0.56 -7.71
C ALA A 247 9.17 -1.23 -7.95
N TYR A 248 8.24 -0.49 -8.55
CA TYR A 248 6.94 -1.01 -8.95
C TYR A 248 6.62 -0.75 -10.42
N SER A 249 5.97 -1.74 -11.03
CA SER A 249 5.26 -1.57 -12.29
C SER A 249 4.08 -0.61 -12.17
N TYR A 250 3.61 -0.10 -13.30
CA TYR A 250 2.42 0.75 -13.35
C TYR A 250 1.19 0.06 -12.77
N ARG A 251 0.96 -1.22 -13.09
CA ARG A 251 -0.19 -1.95 -12.55
C ARG A 251 -0.12 -2.18 -11.05
N LEU A 252 1.04 -2.57 -10.52
CA LEU A 252 1.18 -2.76 -9.07
C LEU A 252 0.98 -1.43 -8.36
N ASN A 253 1.73 -0.39 -8.74
CA ASN A 253 1.64 0.91 -8.08
C ASN A 253 0.24 1.53 -8.16
N THR A 254 -0.48 1.34 -9.28
CA THR A 254 -1.85 1.84 -9.42
C THR A 254 -2.83 1.05 -8.55
N GLY A 255 -2.62 -0.26 -8.39
CA GLY A 255 -3.41 -1.11 -7.50
C GLY A 255 -3.08 -0.90 -6.02
N PHE A 256 -1.90 -0.39 -5.68
CA PHE A 256 -1.45 -0.20 -4.29
C PHE A 256 -1.81 1.17 -3.70
N ALA A 257 -2.74 1.88 -4.31
CA ALA A 257 -3.17 3.21 -3.90
C ALA A 257 -4.65 3.43 -4.24
N PRO A 258 -5.36 4.29 -3.50
CA PRO A 258 -6.72 4.70 -3.85
C PRO A 258 -6.84 5.15 -5.30
N ARG A 259 -8.05 5.02 -5.84
CA ARG A 259 -8.40 5.43 -7.20
C ARG A 259 -8.15 6.94 -7.37
N MET A 260 -8.24 7.43 -8.61
CA MET A 260 -8.00 8.87 -8.86
C MET A 260 -8.98 9.75 -8.10
N ASP A 261 -10.23 9.31 -7.98
CA ASP A 261 -11.23 9.88 -7.09
C ASP A 261 -11.16 9.21 -5.71
N TYR A 262 -10.06 9.44 -5.01
CA TYR A 262 -9.78 8.81 -3.71
C TYR A 262 -10.76 9.24 -2.61
N LEU A 263 -11.48 10.36 -2.79
CA LEU A 263 -12.50 10.81 -1.84
C LEU A 263 -13.71 9.87 -1.82
N THR A 264 -14.09 9.28 -2.97
CA THR A 264 -15.12 8.25 -3.03
C THR A 264 -14.68 6.97 -2.29
N ASP A 265 -13.41 6.58 -2.44
CA ASP A 265 -12.86 5.44 -1.69
C ASP A 265 -12.86 5.72 -0.16
N ILE A 266 -12.52 6.94 0.26
CA ILE A 266 -12.56 7.36 1.67
C ILE A 266 -14.00 7.36 2.22
N ALA A 267 -14.97 7.88 1.47
CA ALA A 267 -16.37 7.92 1.90
C ALA A 267 -16.96 6.51 2.13
N ALA A 268 -16.45 5.52 1.40
CA ALA A 268 -16.85 4.12 1.50
C ALA A 268 -16.25 3.39 2.71
N LEU A 269 -15.26 3.95 3.41
CA LEU A 269 -14.70 3.34 4.63
C LEU A 269 -15.81 3.01 5.65
N PRO A 270 -15.69 1.89 6.38
CA PRO A 270 -16.49 1.64 7.58
C PRO A 270 -16.03 2.58 8.71
N LYS A 271 -16.31 2.24 9.98
CA LYS A 271 -15.62 2.94 11.08
C LYS A 271 -14.11 2.72 10.95
N PHE A 272 -13.34 3.77 11.20
CA PHE A 272 -11.90 3.68 11.08
C PHE A 272 -11.16 4.52 12.11
N THR A 273 -9.97 4.03 12.49
CA THR A 273 -9.02 4.74 13.34
C THR A 273 -7.80 5.10 12.49
N LEU A 274 -7.52 6.38 12.33
CA LEU A 274 -6.34 6.88 11.64
C LEU A 274 -5.28 7.30 12.65
N ILE A 275 -4.06 6.79 12.49
CA ILE A 275 -2.92 7.03 13.37
C ILE A 275 -1.74 7.51 12.51
N ALA A 276 -1.17 8.67 12.82
CA ALA A 276 0.00 9.20 12.12
C ALA A 276 1.00 9.81 13.11
N GLY A 277 2.28 9.83 12.74
CA GLY A 277 3.31 10.46 13.56
C GLY A 277 3.40 11.97 13.31
N SER A 278 3.65 12.78 14.34
CA SER A 278 3.79 14.23 14.19
C SER A 278 5.02 14.63 13.37
N GLU A 279 6.04 13.77 13.31
CA GLU A 279 7.29 13.98 12.58
C GLU A 279 7.33 13.19 11.26
N ASP A 280 6.17 12.81 10.70
CA ASP A 280 6.09 12.08 9.44
C ASP A 280 6.74 12.85 8.28
N GLU A 281 7.80 12.25 7.73
CA GLU A 281 8.62 12.81 6.67
C GLU A 281 8.01 12.64 5.27
N ALA A 282 7.05 11.71 5.11
CA ALA A 282 6.36 11.45 3.84
C ALA A 282 5.03 12.18 3.74
N PHE A 283 4.30 12.32 4.84
CA PHE A 283 2.94 12.84 4.87
C PHE A 283 2.77 13.96 5.91
N PHE A 284 1.77 14.81 5.69
CA PHE A 284 1.36 15.85 6.63
C PHE A 284 0.27 15.29 7.53
N ALA A 285 0.65 14.87 8.74
CA ALA A 285 -0.25 14.22 9.70
C ALA A 285 -1.46 15.10 10.08
N ASP A 286 -1.24 16.41 10.19
CA ASP A 286 -2.24 17.43 10.55
C ASP A 286 -3.33 17.65 9.49
N LYS A 287 -3.16 17.11 8.27
CA LYS A 287 -4.11 17.30 7.18
C LYS A 287 -5.09 16.15 6.97
N TYR A 288 -4.89 15.02 7.65
CA TYR A 288 -5.75 13.85 7.46
C TYR A 288 -7.20 14.13 7.87
N GLU A 289 -7.39 14.71 9.06
CA GLU A 289 -8.73 14.96 9.60
C GLU A 289 -9.52 15.93 8.73
N GLU A 290 -8.94 17.08 8.38
CA GLU A 290 -9.60 18.07 7.50
C GLU A 290 -10.03 17.46 6.17
N LEU A 291 -9.15 16.67 5.53
CA LEU A 291 -9.43 16.06 4.24
C LEU A 291 -10.52 14.98 4.31
N MET A 292 -10.40 14.06 5.27
CA MET A 292 -11.25 12.87 5.33
C MET A 292 -12.62 13.17 5.95
N SER A 293 -12.67 14.05 6.96
CA SER A 293 -13.95 14.47 7.58
C SER A 293 -14.86 15.24 6.62
N ALA A 294 -14.32 15.77 5.52
CA ALA A 294 -15.10 16.42 4.48
C ALA A 294 -16.06 15.47 3.73
N VAL A 295 -15.84 14.15 3.79
CA VAL A 295 -16.62 13.15 3.05
C VAL A 295 -17.18 12.01 3.90
N THR A 296 -16.80 11.90 5.17
CA THR A 296 -17.30 10.89 6.10
C THR A 296 -17.09 11.29 7.56
N ASP A 297 -18.03 10.93 8.44
CA ASP A 297 -18.00 11.18 9.89
C ASP A 297 -17.57 9.94 10.71
N LYS A 298 -17.17 8.86 10.03
CA LYS A 298 -16.88 7.55 10.65
C LYS A 298 -15.47 7.40 11.24
N GLY A 299 -14.62 8.42 11.09
CA GLY A 299 -13.21 8.37 11.44
C GLY A 299 -12.88 8.93 12.82
N SER A 300 -11.92 8.31 13.50
CA SER A 300 -11.16 8.93 14.60
C SER A 300 -9.72 9.19 14.15
N TYR A 301 -9.12 10.29 14.60
CA TYR A 301 -7.82 10.77 14.13
C TYR A 301 -6.86 10.97 15.31
N HIS A 302 -5.69 10.37 15.22
CA HIS A 302 -4.70 10.36 16.29
C HIS A 302 -3.33 10.70 15.73
N ILE A 303 -2.73 11.78 16.25
CA ILE A 303 -1.36 12.18 15.94
C ILE A 303 -0.49 11.81 17.14
N ILE A 304 0.52 10.97 16.93
CA ILE A 304 1.46 10.54 17.97
C ILE A 304 2.70 11.43 17.92
N ASP A 305 2.95 12.14 19.02
CA ASP A 305 4.07 13.08 19.15
C ASP A 305 5.42 12.37 19.05
N GLY A 306 6.36 12.97 18.32
CA GLY A 306 7.73 12.47 18.14
C GLY A 306 7.88 11.24 17.24
N GLU A 307 6.79 10.71 16.69
CA GLU A 307 6.86 9.55 15.80
C GLU A 307 7.04 9.96 14.32
N SER A 308 7.92 9.26 13.63
CA SER A 308 8.19 9.35 12.19
C SER A 308 7.20 8.52 11.37
N HIS A 309 7.31 8.58 10.04
CA HIS A 309 6.49 7.76 9.13
C HIS A 309 6.60 6.26 9.40
N LEU A 310 7.80 5.79 9.77
CA LEU A 310 8.09 4.36 9.97
C LEU A 310 7.96 3.95 11.43
N SER A 311 8.35 4.80 12.38
CA SER A 311 8.36 4.44 13.79
C SER A 311 6.95 4.37 14.40
N VAL A 312 5.98 5.12 13.85
CA VAL A 312 4.57 5.11 14.27
C VAL A 312 3.96 3.70 14.30
N VAL A 313 4.44 2.78 13.47
CA VAL A 313 3.91 1.40 13.39
C VAL A 313 4.05 0.64 14.71
N ASP A 314 5.16 0.80 15.43
CA ASP A 314 5.42 0.09 16.68
C ASP A 314 5.32 1.01 17.91
N ALA A 315 4.80 2.23 17.75
CA ALA A 315 4.63 3.14 18.88
C ALA A 315 3.67 2.54 19.92
N ALA A 316 3.97 2.68 21.21
CA ALA A 316 3.12 2.12 22.26
C ALA A 316 1.68 2.67 22.23
N ALA A 317 1.50 3.93 21.83
CA ALA A 317 0.19 4.53 21.62
C ALA A 317 -0.57 3.88 20.44
N THR A 318 0.13 3.48 19.38
CA THR A 318 -0.48 2.76 18.24
C THR A 318 -1.07 1.42 18.69
N GLU A 319 -0.33 0.65 19.49
CA GLU A 319 -0.86 -0.62 20.04
C GLU A 319 -2.15 -0.39 20.83
N GLY A 320 -2.15 0.60 21.74
CA GLY A 320 -3.31 0.92 22.56
C GLY A 320 -4.54 1.29 21.72
N LEU A 321 -4.34 2.15 20.72
CA LEU A 321 -5.40 2.58 19.80
C LEU A 321 -5.95 1.45 18.94
N ILE A 322 -5.10 0.50 18.51
CA ILE A 322 -5.56 -0.70 17.80
C ILE A 322 -6.41 -1.58 18.74
N LYS A 323 -5.98 -1.79 19.98
CA LYS A 323 -6.74 -2.60 20.96
C LYS A 323 -8.11 -2.01 21.28
N GLU A 324 -8.29 -0.69 21.16
CA GLU A 324 -9.60 -0.04 21.31
C GLU A 324 -10.59 -0.44 20.20
N THR A 325 -10.10 -0.83 19.01
CA THR A 325 -10.97 -1.24 17.89
C THR A 325 -11.54 -2.65 18.02
N PHE A 326 -11.02 -3.46 18.95
CA PHE A 326 -11.47 -4.84 19.21
C PHE A 326 -12.71 -4.92 20.11
N LYS A 327 -13.21 -3.77 20.59
CA LYS A 327 -14.36 -3.65 21.49
C LYS A 327 -15.62 -3.24 20.73
#